data_AF-A0A6D2KCS2-F1
#
_entry.id   AF-A0A6D2KCS2-F1
#
_cell.length_a   1.000
_cell.length_b   1.000
_cell.length_c   1.000
_cell.angle_alpha   90.00
_cell.angle_beta   90.00
_cell.angle_gamma   90.00
#
_symmetry.space_group_name_H-M   'P 1'
#
loop_
_entity.id
_entity.type
_entity.pdbx_description
1 polymer ?
#
loop_
_entity_poly.entity_id
_entity_poly.type
_entity_poly.pdbx_seq_one_letter_code
_entity_poly.pdbx_strand_id
1 'polypeptide(L)'
;MVEIIGSPAEHGYYMPAEWEPHAQTWIGWPERQDNWRHKAFPAQRVFADVAKAISKFEPVTVCASSAQWENARKQLPEDIRVVEMSMNDSWFRDSGPTVSFV
;
A
#
# COMPACT_ATOMS: atom_id res chain seq x y z
N MET A 1 -20.52 -0.91 -24.40
CA MET A 1 -20.03 -1.27 -23.06
C MET A 1 -19.43 -2.66 -23.18
N VAL A 2 -18.25 -2.91 -22.60
CA VAL A 2 -17.67 -4.25 -22.59
C VAL A 2 -18.43 -5.05 -21.54
N GLU A 3 -19.06 -6.15 -21.95
CA GLU A 3 -19.60 -7.13 -21.02
C GLU A 3 -18.43 -7.89 -20.40
N ILE A 4 -18.22 -7.72 -19.09
CA ILE A 4 -17.29 -8.54 -18.32
C ILE A 4 -18.07 -9.80 -17.93
N ILE A 5 -17.86 -10.87 -18.68
CA ILE A 5 -18.53 -12.17 -18.47
C ILE A 5 -17.57 -13.09 -17.73
N GLY A 6 -18.08 -13.80 -16.71
CA GLY A 6 -17.32 -14.82 -15.99
C GLY A 6 -16.56 -14.30 -14.77
N SER A 7 -16.26 -15.22 -13.86
CA SER A 7 -15.48 -15.06 -12.64
C SER A 7 -13.98 -15.28 -12.90
N PRO A 8 -13.09 -14.81 -12.00
CA PRO A 8 -11.66 -15.09 -12.12
C PRO A 8 -11.34 -16.59 -12.27
N ALA A 9 -12.02 -17.44 -11.49
CA ALA A 9 -11.80 -18.89 -11.52
C ALA A 9 -12.18 -19.51 -12.87
N GLU A 10 -13.24 -19.05 -13.53
CA GLU A 10 -13.64 -19.51 -14.87
C GLU A 10 -12.62 -19.14 -15.95
N HIS A 11 -11.83 -18.09 -15.70
CA HIS A 11 -10.71 -17.67 -16.54
C HIS A 11 -9.36 -18.27 -16.11
N GLY A 12 -9.35 -19.20 -15.16
CA GLY A 12 -8.14 -19.86 -14.66
C GLY A 12 -7.33 -19.05 -13.65
N TYR A 13 -7.84 -17.90 -13.19
CA TYR A 13 -7.16 -17.10 -12.18
C TYR A 13 -7.39 -17.66 -10.77
N TYR A 14 -6.37 -17.59 -9.93
CA TYR A 14 -6.49 -17.82 -8.50
C TYR A 14 -5.73 -16.77 -7.70
N MET A 15 -6.18 -16.51 -6.47
CA MET A 15 -5.45 -15.71 -5.49
C MET A 15 -4.41 -16.63 -4.84
N PRO A 16 -3.10 -16.39 -5.03
CA PRO A 16 -2.07 -17.19 -4.40
C PRO A 16 -2.06 -16.94 -2.89
N ALA A 17 -1.45 -17.86 -2.16
CA ALA A 17 -1.25 -17.66 -0.74
C ALA A 17 -0.20 -16.57 -0.46
N GLU A 18 -0.31 -15.90 0.69
CA GLU A 18 0.59 -14.78 1.05
C GLU A 18 2.07 -15.20 1.30
N TRP A 19 2.37 -16.49 1.34
CA TRP A 19 3.75 -16.98 1.45
C TRP A 19 4.38 -17.30 0.09
N GLU A 20 3.62 -17.20 -1.00
CA GLU A 20 4.15 -17.36 -2.36
C GLU A 20 4.98 -16.12 -2.76
N PRO A 21 5.86 -16.23 -3.78
CA PRO A 21 6.72 -15.13 -4.17
C PRO A 21 5.94 -13.84 -4.52
N HIS A 22 6.37 -12.73 -3.94
CA HIS A 22 5.80 -11.41 -4.18
C HIS A 22 6.65 -10.59 -5.15
N ALA A 23 5.97 -9.74 -5.93
CA ALA A 23 6.65 -8.72 -6.74
C ALA A 23 6.94 -7.43 -5.95
N GLN A 24 6.05 -7.03 -5.05
CA GLN A 24 6.18 -5.83 -4.21
C GLN A 24 5.09 -5.77 -3.13
N THR A 25 5.31 -4.94 -2.10
CA THR A 25 4.31 -4.54 -1.10
C THR A 25 3.81 -3.11 -1.33
N TRP A 26 2.52 -2.89 -1.04
CA TRP A 26 1.85 -1.58 -1.08
C TRP A 26 1.39 -1.14 0.31
N ILE A 27 1.64 0.13 0.66
CA ILE A 27 1.29 0.70 1.96
C ILE A 27 0.60 2.05 1.78
N GLY A 28 -0.51 2.29 2.47
CA GLY A 28 -1.12 3.62 2.58
C GLY A 28 -0.47 4.46 3.68
N TRP A 29 -0.29 5.76 3.45
CA TRP A 29 0.33 6.67 4.43
C TRP A 29 -0.71 7.21 5.44
N PRO A 30 -0.48 7.10 6.75
CA PRO A 30 -1.44 7.54 7.76
C PRO A 30 -1.41 9.07 7.95
N GLU A 31 -2.58 9.70 7.92
CA GLU A 31 -2.69 11.17 8.09
C GLU A 31 -3.93 11.65 8.86
N ARG A 32 -5.02 10.87 8.87
CA ARG A 32 -6.33 11.32 9.39
C ARG A 32 -6.29 11.54 10.91
N GLN A 33 -6.55 12.75 11.36
CA GLN A 33 -6.30 13.16 12.76
C GLN A 33 -7.40 12.76 13.75
N ASP A 34 -8.59 12.40 13.26
CA ASP A 34 -9.70 11.85 14.04
C ASP A 34 -9.43 10.40 14.49
N ASN A 35 -8.55 9.68 13.77
CA ASN A 35 -8.13 8.32 14.05
C ASN A 35 -6.71 8.28 14.64
N TRP A 36 -5.79 9.05 14.05
CA TRP A 36 -4.38 9.03 14.42
C TRP A 36 -3.99 10.22 15.29
N ARG A 37 -3.65 9.94 16.56
CA ARG A 37 -3.23 10.95 17.54
C ARG A 37 -2.05 11.80 17.08
N HIS A 38 -1.96 13.01 17.62
CA HIS A 38 -0.86 13.96 17.39
C HIS A 38 -0.57 14.17 15.90
N LYS A 39 -1.60 14.48 15.10
CA LYS A 39 -1.47 14.72 13.66
C LYS A 39 -0.82 13.54 12.91
N ALA A 40 -1.11 12.32 13.35
CA ALA A 40 -0.54 11.07 12.83
C ALA A 40 0.97 10.87 12.96
N PHE A 41 1.76 11.82 13.50
CA PHE A 41 3.22 11.71 13.57
C PHE A 41 3.73 10.38 14.16
N PRO A 42 3.18 9.85 15.28
CA PRO A 42 3.63 8.56 15.80
C PRO A 42 3.33 7.40 14.85
N ALA A 43 2.19 7.43 14.17
CA ALA A 43 1.80 6.39 13.22
C ALA A 43 2.68 6.44 11.97
N GLN A 44 2.95 7.63 11.44
CA GLN A 44 3.85 7.85 10.30
C GLN A 44 5.23 7.26 10.55
N ARG A 45 5.79 7.46 11.75
CA ARG A 45 7.07 6.88 12.13
C ARG A 45 7.03 5.35 12.09
N VAL A 46 6.00 4.74 12.67
CA VAL A 46 5.84 3.27 12.67
C VAL A 46 5.66 2.74 11.26
N PHE A 47 4.84 3.39 10.43
CA PHE A 47 4.62 2.99 9.04
C PHE A 47 5.90 3.11 8.21
N ALA A 48 6.71 4.15 8.46
CA ALA A 48 8.02 4.28 7.83
C ALA A 48 8.98 3.15 8.29
N ASP A 49 8.97 2.77 9.56
CA ASP A 49 9.79 1.68 10.07
C ASP A 49 9.36 0.31 9.51
N VAL A 50 8.06 0.07 9.34
CA VAL A 50 7.51 -1.12 8.67
C VAL A 50 7.93 -1.15 7.19
N ALA A 51 7.75 -0.04 6.47
CA ALA A 51 8.14 0.06 5.06
C ALA A 51 9.64 -0.22 4.88
N LYS A 52 10.49 0.34 5.75
CA LYS A 52 11.95 0.08 5.80
C LYS A 52 12.30 -1.36 6.13
N ALA A 53 11.49 -2.03 6.95
CA ALA A 53 11.73 -3.42 7.29
C ALA A 53 11.42 -4.33 6.10
N ILE A 54 10.30 -4.09 5.41
CA ILE A 54 9.88 -4.85 4.23
C ILE A 54 10.81 -4.61 3.05
N SER A 55 11.32 -3.38 2.87
CA SER A 55 12.19 -3.03 1.73
C SER A 55 13.50 -3.80 1.67
N LYS A 56 13.88 -4.49 2.75
CA LYS A 56 15.04 -5.40 2.79
C LYS A 56 14.80 -6.71 2.05
N PHE A 57 13.54 -7.05 1.78
CA PHE A 57 13.13 -8.33 1.21
C PHE A 57 12.49 -8.17 -0.17
N GLU A 58 11.75 -7.10 -0.39
CA GLU A 58 11.04 -6.84 -1.63
C GLU A 58 10.81 -5.33 -1.87
N PRO A 59 10.55 -4.89 -3.12
CA PRO A 59 10.20 -3.50 -3.39
C PRO A 59 8.96 -3.05 -2.60
N VAL A 60 8.98 -1.82 -2.12
CA VAL A 60 7.85 -1.20 -1.41
C VAL A 60 7.39 0.06 -2.13
N THR A 61 6.07 0.19 -2.29
CA THR A 61 5.44 1.43 -2.72
C THR A 61 4.55 1.98 -1.62
N VAL A 62 4.82 3.22 -1.20
CA VAL A 62 3.97 3.97 -0.27
C VAL A 62 3.11 4.95 -1.05
N CYS A 63 1.80 4.87 -0.85
CA CYS A 63 0.83 5.80 -1.41
C CYS A 63 0.54 6.88 -0.37
N ALA A 64 0.69 8.16 -0.73
CA ALA A 64 0.43 9.29 0.16
C ALA A 64 -0.47 10.31 -0.53
N SER A 65 -1.32 11.00 0.22
CA SER A 65 -2.10 12.12 -0.31
C SER A 65 -1.21 13.24 -0.82
N SER A 66 -1.75 14.11 -1.68
CA SER A 66 -1.05 15.31 -2.17
C SER A 66 -0.42 16.12 -1.03
N ALA A 67 -1.15 16.29 0.08
CA ALA A 67 -0.72 17.05 1.24
C ALA A 67 0.41 16.38 2.05
N GLN A 68 0.55 15.05 1.95
CA GLN A 68 1.54 14.28 2.70
C GLN A 68 2.67 13.73 1.84
N TRP A 69 2.58 13.83 0.51
CA TRP A 69 3.55 13.23 -0.40
C TRP A 69 4.99 13.66 -0.08
N GLU A 70 5.23 14.97 0.04
CA GLU A 70 6.58 15.48 0.36
C GLU A 70 7.06 15.02 1.74
N ASN A 71 6.15 14.95 2.73
CA ASN A 71 6.47 14.53 4.08
C ASN A 71 6.86 13.04 4.11
N ALA A 72 6.04 12.18 3.50
CA ALA A 72 6.32 10.75 3.36
C ALA A 72 7.65 10.54 2.64
N ARG A 73 7.89 11.27 1.53
CA ARG A 73 9.12 11.17 0.77
C ARG A 73 10.36 11.53 1.59
N LYS A 74 10.28 12.56 2.44
CA LYS A 74 11.38 12.97 3.34
C LYS A 74 11.64 11.97 4.47
N GLN A 75 10.64 11.19 4.90
CA GLN A 75 10.76 10.23 6.00
C GLN A 75 11.23 8.83 5.55
N LEU A 76 11.02 8.50 4.27
CA LEU A 76 11.28 7.17 3.69
C LEU A 76 12.60 7.16 2.90
N PRO A 77 13.40 6.08 2.98
CA PRO A 77 14.59 5.88 2.15
C PRO A 77 14.32 5.99 0.65
N GLU A 78 15.33 6.39 -0.12
CA GLU A 78 15.20 6.67 -1.57
C GLU A 78 14.78 5.45 -2.40
N ASP A 79 15.11 4.23 -1.96
CA ASP A 79 14.76 2.96 -2.61
C ASP A 79 13.28 2.58 -2.45
N ILE A 80 12.57 3.14 -1.47
CA ILE A 80 11.12 2.97 -1.33
C ILE A 80 10.42 3.96 -2.25
N ARG A 81 9.61 3.49 -3.19
CA ARG A 81 8.85 4.37 -4.09
C ARG A 81 7.71 5.06 -3.33
N VAL A 82 7.49 6.36 -3.57
CA VAL A 82 6.35 7.11 -3.02
C VAL A 82 5.51 7.66 -4.18
N VAL A 83 4.22 7.35 -4.19
CA VAL A 83 3.27 7.81 -5.21
C VAL A 83 2.18 8.66 -4.58
N GLU A 84 1.76 9.71 -5.29
CA GLU A 84 0.62 10.52 -4.88
C GLU A 84 -0.68 9.75 -5.17
N MET A 85 -1.52 9.58 -4.15
CA MET A 85 -2.80 8.88 -4.25
C MET A 85 -3.73 9.35 -3.12
N SER A 86 -4.94 9.78 -3.48
CA SER A 86 -5.97 10.12 -2.50
C SER A 86 -6.51 8.87 -1.82
N MET A 87 -6.67 8.92 -0.51
CA MET A 87 -7.29 7.86 0.29
C MET A 87 -7.97 8.44 1.53
N ASN A 88 -8.99 7.75 2.05
CA ASN A 88 -9.67 8.19 3.27
C ASN A 88 -8.95 7.73 4.55
N ASP A 89 -8.29 6.58 4.52
CA ASP A 89 -7.40 6.07 5.57
C ASP A 89 -6.41 5.06 4.97
N SER A 90 -5.42 4.66 5.76
CA SER A 90 -4.21 3.92 5.34
C SER A 90 -4.34 2.39 5.29
N TRP A 91 -5.55 1.84 5.39
CA TRP A 91 -5.79 0.39 5.53
C TRP A 91 -5.88 -0.34 4.19
N PHE A 92 -4.76 -0.47 3.49
CA PHE A 92 -4.69 -1.10 2.16
C PHE A 92 -4.92 -2.61 2.17
N ARG A 93 -4.76 -3.27 3.33
CA ARG A 93 -5.16 -4.67 3.47
C ARG A 93 -6.65 -4.87 3.13
N ASP A 94 -7.49 -3.91 3.51
CA ASP A 94 -8.95 -4.03 3.38
C ASP A 94 -9.50 -3.35 2.12
N SER A 95 -8.81 -2.30 1.66
CA SER A 95 -9.25 -1.43 0.55
C SER A 95 -8.44 -1.57 -0.73
N GLY A 96 -7.29 -2.24 -0.65
CA GLY A 96 -6.42 -2.51 -1.79
C GLY A 96 -6.96 -3.65 -2.67
N PRO A 97 -6.40 -3.80 -3.88
CA PRO A 97 -6.80 -4.90 -4.75
C PRO A 97 -6.34 -6.24 -4.21
N THR A 98 -7.20 -7.25 -4.32
CA THR A 98 -6.80 -8.66 -4.22
C THR A 98 -6.27 -9.11 -5.58
N VAL A 99 -4.98 -9.44 -5.65
CA VAL A 99 -4.31 -9.82 -6.90
C VAL A 99 -4.52 -11.32 -7.17
N SER A 100 -4.82 -11.67 -8.42
CA SER A 100 -4.93 -13.06 -8.88
C SER A 100 -4.03 -13.29 -10.10
N PHE A 101 -3.53 -14.51 -10.26
CA PHE A 101 -2.65 -14.91 -11.36
C PHE A 101 -3.24 -16.11 -12.11
N VAL A 102 -2.86 -16.25 -13.39
CA VAL A 102 -3.08 -17.44 -14.23
C VAL A 102 -1.88 -18.38 -14.18
#